data_AF-A0A2G6JNL8-F1
#
_entry.id   AF-A0A2G6JNL8-F1
#
_cell.length_a   1.000
_cell.length_b   1.000
_cell.length_c   1.000
_cell.angle_alpha   90.00
_cell.angle_beta   90.00
_cell.angle_gamma   90.00
#
_symmetry.space_group_name_H-M   'P 1'
#
loop_
_entity.id
_entity.type
_entity.pdbx_description
1 polymer ?
#
loop_
_entity_poly.entity_id
_entity_poly.type
_entity_poly.pdbx_seq_one_letter_code
_entity_poly.pdbx_strand_id
1 'polypeptide(L)'
;MFSTKEFRAWAKKNVVLFASIMTRIQGRKEDDLLSKYGFRGFPSLALLDANGEMITKKVSRDLPSMKAIVHSAAKYAKLKAQVDAGEDVDKAEWLMARMGMGMLSVEEAKEAMAEIELSDAQADKMDTMLLALEIESMLQAARSRSPEAKSHPAKIYKMWKSNRRLPKGHGLEAFYMSMLFQEAEKQNDAEAWTAAFPFIERQLQSQLKRFESFRNRVREDQKDRLEKAIESMKNRLKALRKKAAQYK
;
A
#
# COMPACT_ATOMS: atom_id res chain seq x y z
N MET A 1 -5.58 16.70 -0.72
CA MET A 1 -4.20 16.59 -0.23
C MET A 1 -3.33 17.68 -0.82
N PHE A 2 -3.09 17.72 -2.14
CA PHE A 2 -2.23 18.74 -2.77
C PHE A 2 -2.63 20.21 -2.56
N SER A 3 -3.89 20.47 -2.21
CA SER A 3 -4.41 21.81 -1.93
C SER A 3 -4.24 22.27 -0.47
N THR A 4 -3.80 21.41 0.46
CA THR A 4 -3.69 21.77 1.89
C THR A 4 -2.49 22.69 2.14
N LYS A 5 -2.61 23.58 3.15
CA LYS A 5 -1.51 24.47 3.56
C LYS A 5 -0.26 23.67 3.96
N GLU A 6 -0.45 22.57 4.67
CA GLU A 6 0.63 21.69 5.12
C GLU A 6 1.41 21.09 3.94
N PHE A 7 0.71 20.52 2.94
CA PHE A 7 1.37 19.98 1.75
C PHE A 7 2.17 21.06 1.02
N ARG A 8 1.57 22.23 0.79
CA ARG A 8 2.25 23.34 0.09
C ARG A 8 3.53 23.79 0.80
N ALA A 9 3.54 23.84 2.13
CA ALA A 9 4.71 24.22 2.90
C ALA A 9 5.84 23.19 2.79
N TRP A 10 5.51 21.89 2.89
CA TRP A 10 6.47 20.81 2.71
C TRP A 10 6.99 20.75 1.26
N ALA A 11 6.10 20.89 0.29
CA ALA A 11 6.42 20.70 -1.12
C ALA A 11 7.44 21.73 -1.62
N LYS A 12 7.33 22.99 -1.19
CA LYS A 12 8.27 24.08 -1.51
C LYS A 12 9.74 23.75 -1.23
N LYS A 13 10.02 22.80 -0.33
CA LYS A 13 11.38 22.44 0.10
C LYS A 13 11.85 21.08 -0.45
N ASN A 14 10.94 20.22 -0.90
CA ASN A 14 11.23 18.79 -1.08
C ASN A 14 10.83 18.24 -2.45
N VAL A 15 9.97 18.93 -3.21
CA VAL A 15 9.51 18.42 -4.50
C VAL A 15 9.49 19.52 -5.55
N VAL A 16 9.78 19.13 -6.79
CA VAL A 16 9.52 19.94 -7.97
C VAL A 16 8.18 19.50 -8.54
N LEU A 17 7.20 20.41 -8.57
CA LEU A 17 5.93 20.12 -9.19
C LEU A 17 6.08 20.28 -10.71
N PHE A 18 5.98 19.16 -11.43
CA PHE A 18 5.96 19.16 -12.88
C PHE A 18 4.54 18.92 -13.39
N ALA A 19 3.98 19.89 -14.11
CA ALA A 19 2.70 19.75 -14.77
C ALA A 19 2.92 19.30 -16.23
N SER A 20 2.63 18.02 -16.50
CA SER A 20 2.61 17.51 -17.88
C SER A 20 1.21 17.71 -18.47
N ILE A 21 1.11 18.56 -19.50
CA ILE A 21 -0.11 18.71 -20.31
C ILE A 21 0.09 17.84 -21.56
N MET A 22 -0.47 16.64 -21.55
CA MET A 22 -0.39 15.71 -22.68
C MET A 22 -1.44 16.06 -23.71
N THR A 23 -1.01 16.40 -24.92
CA THR A 23 -1.91 16.80 -26.02
C THR A 23 -2.11 15.69 -27.07
N ARG A 24 -1.40 14.57 -26.96
CA ARG A 24 -1.36 13.45 -27.93
C ARG A 24 -1.06 13.94 -29.36
N ILE A 25 -0.14 14.90 -29.50
CA ILE A 25 0.35 15.41 -30.77
C ILE A 25 1.57 14.58 -31.15
N GLN A 26 1.46 13.82 -32.23
CA GLN A 26 2.55 12.97 -32.72
C GLN A 26 3.83 13.79 -32.96
N GLY A 27 4.97 13.28 -32.49
CA GLY A 27 6.27 13.91 -32.66
C GLY A 27 6.56 15.08 -31.72
N ARG A 28 5.61 15.49 -30.87
CA ARG A 28 5.85 16.53 -29.88
C ARG A 28 6.77 15.99 -28.78
N LYS A 29 7.86 16.71 -28.52
CA LYS A 29 8.80 16.44 -27.43
C LYS A 29 8.03 16.33 -26.10
N GLU A 30 8.34 15.30 -25.32
CA GLU A 30 7.76 15.00 -23.98
C GLU A 30 6.29 14.56 -23.94
N ASP A 31 5.62 14.41 -25.09
CA ASP A 31 4.23 13.97 -25.13
C ASP A 31 4.07 12.47 -24.80
N ASP A 32 5.19 11.72 -24.74
CA ASP A 32 5.28 10.32 -24.31
C ASP A 32 5.82 10.15 -22.87
N LEU A 33 6.08 11.24 -22.14
CA LEU A 33 6.71 11.21 -20.81
C LEU A 33 5.98 10.31 -19.81
N LEU A 34 4.64 10.31 -19.84
CA LEU A 34 3.81 9.44 -19.00
C LEU A 34 4.10 7.96 -19.28
N SER A 35 4.16 7.59 -20.56
CA SER A 35 4.48 6.24 -21.02
C SER A 35 5.92 5.86 -20.70
N LYS A 36 6.88 6.79 -20.85
CA LYS A 36 8.29 6.61 -20.50
C LYS A 36 8.48 6.19 -19.04
N TYR A 37 7.72 6.77 -18.12
CA TYR A 37 7.73 6.38 -16.69
C TYR A 37 6.70 5.29 -16.34
N GLY A 38 6.01 4.74 -17.34
CA GLY A 38 5.05 3.65 -17.18
C GLY A 38 3.82 4.02 -16.35
N PHE A 39 3.37 5.27 -16.44
CA PHE A 39 2.10 5.74 -15.88
C PHE A 39 0.96 5.55 -16.88
N ARG A 40 -0.27 5.38 -16.37
CA ARG A 40 -1.46 5.10 -17.19
C ARG A 40 -2.61 6.08 -16.99
N GLY A 41 -2.40 7.13 -16.20
CA GLY A 41 -3.45 8.11 -15.89
C GLY A 41 -2.99 9.17 -14.89
N PHE A 42 -3.92 10.01 -14.48
CA PHE A 42 -3.67 11.14 -13.59
C PHE A 42 -4.54 11.09 -12.32
N PRO A 43 -4.06 11.62 -11.18
CA PRO A 43 -2.70 12.09 -10.95
C PRO A 43 -1.71 10.93 -10.77
N SER A 44 -0.47 11.11 -11.24
CA SER A 44 0.64 10.16 -11.09
C SER A 44 1.83 10.86 -10.42
N LEU A 45 2.62 10.10 -9.66
CA LEU A 45 3.74 10.59 -8.86
C LEU A 45 4.91 9.63 -9.04
N ALA A 46 6.08 10.17 -9.39
CA ALA A 46 7.36 9.49 -9.34
C ALA A 46 8.34 10.29 -8.49
N LEU A 47 9.30 9.60 -7.90
CA LEU A 47 10.55 10.19 -7.43
C LEU A 47 11.61 9.91 -8.48
N LEU A 48 12.24 10.97 -8.96
CA LEU A 48 13.34 10.93 -9.92
C LEU A 48 14.63 11.36 -9.21
N ASP A 49 15.77 10.89 -9.69
CA ASP A 49 17.06 11.41 -9.29
C ASP A 49 17.43 12.71 -10.04
N ALA A 50 18.64 13.21 -9.82
CA ALA A 50 19.13 14.44 -10.45
C ALA A 50 19.30 14.33 -11.98
N ASN A 51 19.45 13.10 -12.50
CA ASN A 51 19.58 12.82 -13.93
C ASN A 51 18.22 12.60 -14.62
N GLY A 52 17.13 12.58 -13.84
CA GLY A 52 15.79 12.27 -14.32
C GLY A 52 15.52 10.76 -14.43
N GLU A 53 16.36 9.91 -13.86
CA GLU A 53 16.09 8.48 -13.76
C GLU A 53 15.07 8.21 -12.65
N MET A 54 14.14 7.30 -12.91
CA MET A 54 13.07 7.01 -11.95
C MET A 54 13.58 6.14 -10.81
N ILE A 55 13.61 6.70 -9.61
CA ILE A 55 13.87 5.95 -8.37
C ILE A 55 12.65 5.08 -8.06
N THR A 56 11.44 5.66 -7.98
CA THR A 56 10.23 4.87 -7.75
C THR A 56 8.98 5.59 -8.22
N LYS A 57 7.95 4.82 -8.59
CA LYS A 57 6.58 5.29 -8.81
C LYS A 57 5.59 4.82 -7.74
N LYS A 58 6.07 4.10 -6.72
CA LYS A 58 5.25 3.61 -5.60
C LYS A 58 5.03 4.69 -4.54
N VAL A 59 4.62 5.88 -4.96
CA VAL A 59 4.38 7.02 -4.06
C VAL A 59 2.91 7.04 -3.64
N SER A 60 2.65 6.94 -2.34
CA SER A 60 1.28 7.02 -1.81
C SER A 60 0.68 8.42 -1.97
N ARG A 61 -0.66 8.50 -1.92
CA ARG A 61 -1.46 9.73 -2.11
C ARG A 61 -1.83 10.42 -0.79
N ASP A 62 -1.21 10.03 0.32
CA ASP A 62 -1.28 10.72 1.61
C ASP A 62 0.08 11.32 1.98
N LEU A 63 0.03 12.44 2.71
CA LEU A 63 1.23 13.22 3.02
C LEU A 63 2.21 12.48 3.96
N PRO A 64 1.78 11.77 5.03
CA PRO A 64 2.71 11.00 5.87
C PRO A 64 3.52 9.97 5.10
N SER A 65 2.87 9.13 4.29
CA SER A 65 3.55 8.15 3.43
C SER A 65 4.48 8.81 2.43
N MET A 66 4.04 9.93 1.82
CA MET A 66 4.85 10.67 0.86
C MET A 66 6.12 11.23 1.50
N LYS A 67 6.02 11.79 2.72
CA LYS A 67 7.18 12.25 3.50
C LYS A 67 8.14 11.08 3.78
N ALA A 68 7.61 9.93 4.19
CA ALA A 68 8.40 8.75 4.50
C ALA A 68 9.16 8.22 3.28
N ILE A 69 8.52 8.15 2.11
CA ILE A 69 9.19 7.66 0.89
C ILE A 69 10.18 8.68 0.33
N VAL A 70 9.92 9.99 0.43
CA VAL A 70 10.91 11.02 0.04
C VAL A 70 12.15 10.97 0.94
N HIS A 71 11.96 10.81 2.25
CA HIS A 71 13.09 10.64 3.17
C HIS A 71 13.89 9.37 2.85
N SER A 72 13.19 8.27 2.57
CA SER A 72 13.82 6.99 2.19
C SER A 72 14.56 7.09 0.85
N ALA A 73 14.03 7.87 -0.11
CA ALA A 73 14.65 8.10 -1.40
C ALA A 73 15.97 8.87 -1.28
N ALA A 74 16.07 9.86 -0.39
CA ALA A 74 17.32 10.56 -0.13
C ALA A 74 18.40 9.62 0.43
N LYS A 75 18.00 8.73 1.35
CA LYS A 75 18.90 7.69 1.88
C LYS A 75 19.33 6.72 0.78
N TYR A 76 18.41 6.24 -0.03
CA TYR A 76 18.70 5.38 -1.18
C TYR A 76 19.67 6.05 -2.16
N ALA A 77 19.41 7.31 -2.54
CA ALA A 77 20.26 8.04 -3.49
C ALA A 77 21.68 8.21 -2.96
N LYS A 78 21.84 8.49 -1.66
CA LYS A 78 23.15 8.52 -1.01
C LYS A 78 23.85 7.17 -1.13
N LEU A 79 23.22 6.08 -0.69
CA LEU A 79 23.82 4.74 -0.72
C LEU A 79 24.14 4.30 -2.15
N LYS A 80 23.27 4.61 -3.12
CA LYS A 80 23.51 4.34 -4.53
C LYS A 80 24.78 5.05 -5.03
N ALA A 81 24.94 6.34 -4.73
CA ALA A 81 26.12 7.08 -5.14
C ALA A 81 27.42 6.50 -4.55
N GLN A 82 27.37 6.02 -3.31
CA GLN A 82 28.51 5.35 -2.67
C GLN A 82 28.84 4.01 -3.36
N VAL A 83 27.82 3.18 -3.64
CA VAL A 83 27.99 1.93 -4.40
C VAL A 83 28.54 2.20 -5.81
N ASP A 84 28.03 3.21 -6.51
CA ASP A 84 28.48 3.59 -7.86
C ASP A 84 29.94 4.11 -7.86
N ALA A 85 30.37 4.74 -6.75
CA ALA A 85 31.74 5.16 -6.51
C ALA A 85 32.67 4.01 -6.08
N GLY A 86 32.15 2.79 -5.90
CA GLY A 86 32.91 1.63 -5.41
C GLY A 86 33.24 1.68 -3.92
N GLU A 87 32.55 2.51 -3.14
CA GLU A 87 32.69 2.54 -1.68
C GLU A 87 32.08 1.28 -1.05
N ASP A 88 32.66 0.83 0.06
CA ASP A 88 32.07 -0.24 0.86
C ASP A 88 30.86 0.30 1.63
N VAL A 89 29.70 -0.28 1.36
CA VAL A 89 28.42 0.12 1.93
C VAL A 89 27.85 -1.06 2.71
N ASP A 90 27.28 -0.79 3.89
CA ASP A 90 26.55 -1.78 4.67
C ASP A 90 25.47 -2.44 3.77
N LYS A 91 25.70 -3.71 3.43
CA LYS A 91 24.84 -4.48 2.52
C LYS A 91 23.42 -4.59 3.06
N ALA A 92 23.25 -4.70 4.37
CA ALA A 92 21.93 -4.78 4.99
C ALA A 92 21.20 -3.43 4.89
N GLU A 93 21.90 -2.31 5.10
CA GLU A 93 21.35 -0.98 4.91
C GLU A 93 20.95 -0.72 3.46
N TRP A 94 21.79 -1.16 2.52
CA TRP A 94 21.51 -1.08 1.08
C TRP A 94 20.28 -1.90 0.68
N LEU A 95 20.20 -3.16 1.15
CA LEU A 95 19.06 -4.03 0.87
C LEU A 95 17.76 -3.44 1.44
N MET A 96 17.76 -2.98 2.69
CA MET A 96 16.60 -2.31 3.29
C MET A 96 16.18 -1.07 2.49
N ALA A 97 17.13 -0.27 1.99
CA ALA A 97 16.80 0.89 1.16
C ALA A 97 16.09 0.47 -0.13
N ARG A 98 16.59 -0.55 -0.83
CA ARG A 98 15.97 -1.08 -2.06
C ARG A 98 14.59 -1.67 -1.82
N MET A 99 14.41 -2.45 -0.75
CA MET A 99 13.11 -2.99 -0.34
C MET A 99 12.11 -1.87 -0.03
N GLY A 100 12.53 -0.84 0.71
CA GLY A 100 11.68 0.30 1.09
C GLY A 100 11.24 1.15 -0.10
N MET A 101 12.04 1.19 -1.17
CA MET A 101 11.68 1.84 -2.44
C MET A 101 10.82 0.95 -3.35
N GLY A 102 10.61 -0.31 -2.94
CA GLY A 102 9.86 -1.32 -3.68
C GLY A 102 10.53 -1.70 -5.01
N MET A 103 11.87 -1.66 -5.05
CA MET A 103 12.71 -1.98 -6.22
C MET A 103 12.98 -3.48 -6.38
N LEU A 104 12.59 -4.28 -5.40
CA LEU A 104 12.81 -5.72 -5.37
C LEU A 104 11.47 -6.45 -5.44
N SER A 105 11.46 -7.55 -6.18
CA SER A 105 10.48 -8.62 -6.01
C SER A 105 10.67 -9.31 -4.65
N VAL A 106 9.72 -10.17 -4.29
CA VAL A 106 9.79 -10.96 -3.05
C VAL A 106 10.96 -11.94 -3.12
N GLU A 107 11.16 -12.54 -4.29
CA GLU A 107 12.17 -13.53 -4.58
C GLU A 107 13.58 -12.91 -4.51
N GLU A 108 13.81 -11.81 -5.22
CA GLU A 108 15.10 -11.08 -5.17
C GLU A 108 15.43 -10.59 -3.76
N ALA A 109 14.43 -10.18 -2.98
CA ALA A 109 14.63 -9.78 -1.59
C ALA A 109 15.05 -10.97 -0.71
N LYS A 110 14.42 -12.15 -0.88
CA LYS A 110 14.78 -13.38 -0.14
C LYS A 110 16.18 -13.86 -0.48
N GLU A 111 16.53 -13.87 -1.75
CA GLU A 111 17.88 -14.24 -2.22
C GLU A 111 18.93 -13.29 -1.62
N ALA A 112 18.72 -11.99 -1.73
CA ALA A 112 19.64 -11.00 -1.17
C ALA A 112 19.75 -11.09 0.37
N MET A 113 18.66 -11.41 1.08
CA MET A 113 18.70 -11.62 2.54
C MET A 113 19.54 -12.85 2.93
N ALA A 114 19.56 -13.89 2.11
CA ALA A 114 20.33 -15.11 2.40
C ALA A 114 21.85 -14.94 2.26
N GLU A 115 22.29 -13.93 1.50
CA GLU A 115 23.70 -13.64 1.22
C GLU A 115 24.34 -12.66 2.23
N ILE A 116 23.57 -12.15 3.18
CA ILE A 116 24.01 -11.09 4.11
C ILE A 116 23.89 -11.60 5.54
N GLU A 117 24.94 -11.40 6.34
CA GLU A 117 24.87 -11.59 7.79
C GLU A 117 24.06 -10.44 8.41
N LEU A 118 22.97 -10.78 9.08
CA LEU A 118 22.07 -9.83 9.70
C LEU A 118 22.14 -9.96 11.23
N SER A 119 22.22 -8.84 11.93
CA SER A 119 21.87 -8.81 13.34
C SER A 119 20.38 -9.11 13.54
N ASP A 120 19.97 -9.58 14.72
CA ASP A 120 18.57 -9.87 15.05
C ASP A 120 17.64 -8.69 14.73
N ALA A 121 18.07 -7.47 15.06
CA ALA A 121 17.30 -6.26 14.79
C ALA A 121 17.16 -5.95 13.29
N GLN A 122 18.19 -6.23 12.49
CA GLN A 122 18.12 -6.10 11.03
C GLN A 122 17.24 -7.19 10.42
N ALA A 123 17.39 -8.44 10.89
CA ALA A 123 16.58 -9.57 10.45
C ALA A 123 15.08 -9.32 10.69
N ASP A 124 14.69 -8.92 11.90
CA ASP A 124 13.30 -8.59 12.24
C ASP A 124 12.72 -7.46 11.37
N LYS A 125 13.55 -6.45 11.09
CA LYS A 125 13.14 -5.32 10.26
C LYS A 125 12.98 -5.74 8.80
N MET A 126 13.91 -6.50 8.25
CA MET A 126 13.83 -7.02 6.88
C MET A 126 12.66 -7.99 6.73
N ASP A 127 12.41 -8.86 7.70
CA ASP A 127 11.24 -9.75 7.72
C ASP A 127 9.93 -8.95 7.66
N THR A 128 9.85 -7.84 8.38
CA THR A 128 8.69 -6.94 8.32
C THR A 128 8.52 -6.32 6.93
N MET A 129 9.63 -5.91 6.30
CA MET A 129 9.62 -5.33 4.96
C MET A 129 9.30 -6.39 3.89
N LEU A 130 9.77 -7.61 4.07
CA LEU A 130 9.49 -8.74 3.18
C LEU A 130 8.01 -9.10 3.22
N LEU A 131 7.41 -9.17 4.41
CA LEU A 131 5.97 -9.34 4.54
C LEU A 131 5.22 -8.21 3.81
N ALA A 132 5.67 -6.96 3.93
CA ALA A 132 5.05 -5.85 3.22
C ALA A 132 5.12 -6.02 1.69
N LEU A 133 6.27 -6.47 1.14
CA LEU A 133 6.43 -6.79 -0.28
C LEU A 133 5.52 -7.94 -0.73
N GLU A 134 5.42 -9.01 0.07
CA GLU A 134 4.53 -10.14 -0.21
C GLU A 134 3.07 -9.71 -0.30
N ILE A 135 2.62 -8.90 0.66
CA ILE A 135 1.24 -8.39 0.67
C ILE A 135 1.00 -7.40 -0.47
N GLU A 136 1.99 -6.56 -0.83
CA GLU A 136 1.88 -5.67 -1.99
C GLU A 136 1.75 -6.46 -3.30
N SER A 137 2.55 -7.52 -3.47
CA SER A 137 2.47 -8.43 -4.62
C SER A 137 1.09 -9.08 -4.73
N MET A 138 0.56 -9.60 -3.62
CA MET A 138 -0.80 -10.15 -3.57
C MET A 138 -1.88 -9.11 -3.90
N LEU A 139 -1.74 -7.90 -3.38
CA LEU A 139 -2.67 -6.81 -3.69
C LEU A 139 -2.65 -6.44 -5.18
N GLN A 140 -1.46 -6.43 -5.80
CA GLN A 140 -1.31 -6.15 -7.22
C GLN A 140 -1.91 -7.26 -8.09
N ALA A 141 -1.69 -8.52 -7.73
CA ALA A 141 -2.33 -9.67 -8.37
C ALA A 141 -3.87 -9.63 -8.24
N ALA A 142 -4.40 -9.21 -7.08
CA ALA A 142 -5.84 -9.02 -6.90
C ALA A 142 -6.41 -7.88 -7.78
N ARG A 143 -5.70 -6.75 -7.88
CA ARG A 143 -6.10 -5.61 -8.73
C ARG A 143 -6.09 -5.93 -10.22
N SER A 144 -5.14 -6.75 -10.66
CA SER A 144 -5.05 -7.24 -12.03
C SER A 144 -6.01 -8.40 -12.33
N ARG A 145 -6.81 -8.84 -11.33
CA ARG A 145 -7.73 -9.98 -11.44
C ARG A 145 -7.01 -11.27 -11.85
N SER A 146 -5.77 -11.45 -11.40
CA SER A 146 -5.02 -12.69 -11.60
C SER A 146 -5.81 -13.88 -11.01
N PRO A 147 -5.84 -15.05 -11.68
CA PRO A 147 -6.46 -16.27 -11.13
C PRO A 147 -5.95 -16.63 -9.73
N GLU A 148 -4.67 -16.33 -9.45
CA GLU A 148 -4.00 -16.61 -8.18
C GLU A 148 -4.63 -15.84 -7.01
N ALA A 149 -5.30 -14.72 -7.28
CA ALA A 149 -5.93 -13.88 -6.26
C ALA A 149 -6.97 -14.62 -5.41
N LYS A 150 -7.58 -15.67 -5.95
CA LYS A 150 -8.52 -16.53 -5.23
C LYS A 150 -7.87 -17.28 -4.06
N SER A 151 -6.56 -17.51 -4.12
CA SER A 151 -5.80 -18.22 -3.08
C SER A 151 -5.28 -17.32 -1.96
N HIS A 152 -5.33 -15.99 -2.13
CA HIS A 152 -4.75 -15.04 -1.17
C HIS A 152 -5.33 -15.13 0.25
N PRO A 153 -6.66 -15.29 0.47
CA PRO A 153 -7.20 -15.49 1.81
C PRO A 153 -6.55 -16.66 2.56
N ALA A 154 -6.39 -17.81 1.91
CA ALA A 154 -5.75 -18.99 2.50
C ALA A 154 -4.26 -18.76 2.78
N LYS A 155 -3.53 -18.07 1.88
CA LYS A 155 -2.12 -17.72 2.09
C LYS A 155 -1.94 -16.78 3.29
N ILE A 156 -2.74 -15.71 3.37
CA ILE A 156 -2.71 -14.75 4.48
C ILE A 156 -3.09 -15.42 5.80
N TYR A 157 -4.08 -16.29 5.80
CA TYR A 157 -4.44 -17.07 6.98
C TYR A 157 -3.27 -17.95 7.45
N LYS A 158 -2.59 -18.67 6.55
CA LYS A 158 -1.40 -19.46 6.89
C LYS A 158 -0.28 -18.60 7.48
N MET A 159 0.00 -17.44 6.88
CA MET A 159 0.97 -16.47 7.39
C MET A 159 0.61 -16.01 8.81
N TRP A 160 -0.66 -15.68 9.03
CA TRP A 160 -1.15 -15.27 10.34
C TRP A 160 -1.02 -16.39 11.38
N LYS A 161 -1.34 -17.65 11.03
CA LYS A 161 -1.16 -18.78 11.96
C LYS A 161 0.30 -19.06 12.30
N SER A 162 1.24 -18.78 11.40
CA SER A 162 2.67 -19.02 11.67
C SER A 162 3.28 -18.07 12.69
N ASN A 163 2.90 -16.78 12.69
CA ASN A 163 3.61 -15.78 13.51
C ASN A 163 2.76 -14.57 13.93
N ARG A 164 1.47 -14.54 13.57
CA ARG A 164 0.51 -13.45 13.86
C ARG A 164 1.01 -12.06 13.45
N ARG A 165 1.95 -11.99 12.51
CA ARG A 165 2.52 -10.71 12.07
C ARG A 165 1.50 -9.95 11.24
N LEU A 166 1.62 -8.62 11.31
CA LEU A 166 0.83 -7.68 10.53
C LEU A 166 1.77 -6.87 9.63
N PRO A 167 1.41 -6.69 8.34
CA PRO A 167 2.20 -5.84 7.47
C PRO A 167 2.11 -4.40 7.98
N LYS A 168 3.26 -3.73 8.08
CA LYS A 168 3.31 -2.28 8.30
C LYS A 168 3.21 -1.57 6.95
N GLY A 169 2.47 -0.48 6.90
CA GLY A 169 2.34 0.35 5.70
C GLY A 169 0.89 0.69 5.35
N HIS A 170 0.72 1.80 4.65
CA HIS A 170 -0.61 2.34 4.36
C HIS A 170 -1.39 1.44 3.40
N GLY A 171 -2.53 0.94 3.87
CA GLY A 171 -3.47 0.14 3.07
C GLY A 171 -3.15 -1.36 3.00
N LEU A 172 -1.93 -1.79 3.34
CA LEU A 172 -1.57 -3.21 3.38
C LEU A 172 -2.29 -3.93 4.52
N GLU A 173 -2.35 -3.32 5.70
CA GLU A 173 -3.08 -3.86 6.85
C GLU A 173 -4.57 -4.07 6.51
N ALA A 174 -5.19 -3.14 5.78
CA ALA A 174 -6.59 -3.24 5.39
C ALA A 174 -6.87 -4.44 4.48
N PHE A 175 -6.01 -4.61 3.47
CA PHE A 175 -6.08 -5.75 2.58
C PHE A 175 -5.83 -7.05 3.34
N TYR A 176 -4.78 -7.09 4.16
CA TYR A 176 -4.41 -8.25 4.98
C TYR A 176 -5.55 -8.68 5.90
N MET A 177 -6.09 -7.76 6.71
CA MET A 177 -7.17 -8.05 7.65
C MET A 177 -8.46 -8.46 6.95
N SER A 178 -8.76 -7.90 5.77
CA SER A 178 -9.93 -8.32 4.97
C SER A 178 -9.82 -9.76 4.49
N MET A 179 -8.63 -10.16 4.01
CA MET A 179 -8.37 -11.52 3.57
C MET A 179 -8.33 -12.51 4.74
N LEU A 180 -7.73 -12.12 5.86
CA LEU A 180 -7.71 -12.90 7.10
C LEU A 180 -9.13 -13.14 7.61
N PHE A 181 -9.95 -12.09 7.68
CA PHE A 181 -11.35 -12.19 8.12
C PHE A 181 -12.15 -13.16 7.25
N GLN A 182 -12.00 -13.09 5.92
CA GLN A 182 -12.70 -13.98 4.99
C GLN A 182 -12.35 -15.46 5.24
N GLU A 183 -11.07 -15.80 5.35
CA GLU A 183 -10.67 -17.20 5.56
C GLU A 183 -11.01 -17.64 6.99
N ALA A 184 -10.89 -16.78 8.00
CA ALA A 184 -11.30 -17.09 9.37
C ALA A 184 -12.79 -17.45 9.46
N GLU A 185 -13.67 -16.76 8.71
CA GLU A 185 -15.09 -17.12 8.62
C GLU A 185 -15.31 -18.48 8.00
N LYS A 186 -14.56 -18.81 6.94
CA LYS A 186 -14.65 -20.10 6.26
C LYS A 186 -14.16 -21.26 7.13
N GLN A 187 -13.11 -21.02 7.90
CA GLN A 187 -12.50 -22.02 8.78
C GLN A 187 -13.15 -22.10 10.17
N ASN A 188 -14.11 -21.21 10.46
CA ASN A 188 -14.67 -21.02 11.81
C ASN A 188 -13.58 -20.78 12.90
N ASP A 189 -12.47 -20.14 12.55
CA ASP A 189 -11.38 -19.82 13.50
C ASP A 189 -11.74 -18.53 14.26
N ALA A 190 -12.22 -18.70 15.50
CA ALA A 190 -12.63 -17.62 16.38
C ALA A 190 -11.48 -16.63 16.70
N GLU A 191 -10.25 -17.13 16.80
CA GLU A 191 -9.10 -16.32 17.18
C GLU A 191 -8.69 -15.38 16.04
N ALA A 192 -8.52 -15.94 14.83
CA ALA A 192 -8.22 -15.17 13.64
C ALA A 192 -9.35 -14.17 13.31
N TRP A 193 -10.60 -14.61 13.50
CA TRP A 193 -11.77 -13.75 13.30
C TRP A 193 -11.76 -12.56 14.26
N THR A 194 -11.53 -12.83 15.55
CA THR A 194 -11.48 -11.79 16.60
C THR A 194 -10.32 -10.82 16.39
N ALA A 195 -9.17 -11.30 15.91
CA ALA A 195 -8.04 -10.45 15.57
C ALA A 195 -8.35 -9.48 14.41
N ALA A 196 -9.04 -9.95 13.36
CA ALA A 196 -9.36 -9.13 12.19
C ALA A 196 -10.60 -8.22 12.39
N PHE A 197 -11.55 -8.63 13.23
CA PHE A 197 -12.86 -7.98 13.35
C PHE A 197 -12.81 -6.47 13.68
N PRO A 198 -12.00 -5.98 14.63
CA PRO A 198 -11.92 -4.54 14.92
C PRO A 198 -11.52 -3.70 13.70
N PHE A 199 -10.70 -4.26 12.80
CA PHE A 199 -10.33 -3.59 11.57
C PHE A 199 -11.53 -3.49 10.61
N ILE A 200 -12.22 -4.62 10.39
CA ILE A 200 -13.40 -4.71 9.52
C ILE A 200 -14.53 -3.82 10.03
N GLU A 201 -14.76 -3.79 11.34
CA GLU A 201 -15.76 -2.93 11.95
C GLU A 201 -15.47 -1.45 11.68
N ARG A 202 -14.23 -0.99 11.94
CA ARG A 202 -13.83 0.40 11.68
C ARG A 202 -13.99 0.77 10.21
N GLN A 203 -13.62 -0.12 9.29
CA GLN A 203 -13.77 0.10 7.86
C GLN A 203 -15.24 0.25 7.46
N LEU A 204 -16.10 -0.66 7.92
CA LEU A 204 -17.54 -0.61 7.64
C LEU A 204 -18.19 0.64 8.25
N GLN A 205 -17.82 1.03 9.47
CA GLN A 205 -18.30 2.27 10.09
C GLN A 205 -17.87 3.53 9.30
N SER A 206 -16.62 3.57 8.84
CA SER A 206 -16.12 4.68 8.02
C SER A 206 -16.86 4.77 6.67
N GLN A 207 -17.10 3.62 6.03
CA GLN A 207 -17.91 3.57 4.80
C GLN A 207 -19.36 4.01 5.04
N LEU A 208 -19.97 3.56 6.13
CA LEU A 208 -21.32 3.96 6.52
C LEU A 208 -21.42 5.47 6.71
N LYS A 209 -20.52 6.07 7.50
CA LYS A 209 -20.45 7.53 7.71
C LYS A 209 -20.29 8.27 6.38
N ARG A 210 -19.46 7.74 5.47
CA ARG A 210 -19.28 8.31 4.13
C ARG A 210 -20.59 8.26 3.33
N PHE A 211 -21.32 7.15 3.32
CA PHE A 211 -22.60 7.05 2.63
C PHE A 211 -23.66 7.97 3.23
N GLU A 212 -23.75 8.05 4.55
CA GLU A 212 -24.65 8.98 5.25
C GLU A 212 -24.31 10.44 4.89
N SER A 213 -23.03 10.80 4.74
CA SER A 213 -22.61 12.14 4.31
C SER A 213 -23.00 12.48 2.86
N PHE A 214 -23.25 11.47 2.02
CA PHE A 214 -23.69 11.66 0.64
C PHE A 214 -25.20 11.75 0.50
N ARG A 215 -25.98 11.40 1.53
CA ARG A 215 -27.45 11.37 1.49
C ARG A 215 -28.06 12.65 0.90
N ASN A 216 -27.52 13.81 1.25
CA ASN A 216 -28.03 15.11 0.78
C ASN A 216 -27.38 15.62 -0.52
N ARG A 217 -26.44 14.87 -1.10
CA ARG A 217 -25.63 15.28 -2.27
C ARG A 217 -25.87 14.41 -3.50
N VAL A 218 -26.61 13.33 -3.34
CA VAL A 218 -26.89 12.36 -4.39
C VAL A 218 -28.13 12.79 -5.16
N ARG A 219 -28.10 12.61 -6.48
CA ARG A 219 -29.24 12.90 -7.37
C ARG A 219 -30.46 12.08 -6.95
N GLU A 220 -31.66 12.60 -7.20
CA GLU A 220 -32.93 11.97 -6.81
C GLU A 220 -33.02 10.51 -7.27
N ASP A 221 -32.61 10.22 -8.51
CA ASP A 221 -32.63 8.88 -9.13
C ASP A 221 -31.74 7.84 -8.44
N GLN A 222 -30.85 8.27 -7.54
CA GLN A 222 -29.89 7.41 -6.85
C GLN A 222 -30.15 7.33 -5.33
N LYS A 223 -31.11 8.08 -4.78
CA LYS A 223 -31.39 8.11 -3.33
C LYS A 223 -31.80 6.74 -2.78
N ASP A 224 -32.76 6.07 -3.42
CA ASP A 224 -33.23 4.75 -2.97
C ASP A 224 -32.11 3.72 -2.95
N ARG A 225 -31.22 3.76 -3.93
CA ARG A 225 -30.05 2.87 -4.00
C ARG A 225 -29.09 3.14 -2.84
N LEU A 226 -28.86 4.41 -2.51
CA LEU A 226 -28.02 4.79 -1.38
C LEU A 226 -28.63 4.36 -0.05
N GLU A 227 -29.94 4.55 0.16
CA GLU A 227 -30.62 4.12 1.39
C GLU A 227 -30.56 2.60 1.57
N LYS A 228 -30.80 1.83 0.50
CA LYS A 228 -30.64 0.36 0.54
C LYS A 228 -29.20 -0.04 0.90
N ALA A 229 -28.20 0.67 0.38
CA ALA A 229 -26.81 0.41 0.74
C ALA A 229 -26.54 0.71 2.22
N ILE A 230 -26.95 1.87 2.73
CA ILE A 230 -26.83 2.27 4.14
C ILE A 230 -27.46 1.21 5.05
N GLU A 231 -28.67 0.79 4.75
CA GLU A 231 -29.40 -0.21 5.54
C GLU A 231 -28.73 -1.58 5.50
N SER A 232 -28.28 -2.01 4.32
CA SER A 232 -27.49 -3.25 4.17
C SER A 232 -26.22 -3.24 5.04
N MET A 233 -25.50 -2.11 5.08
CA MET A 233 -24.32 -1.96 5.92
C MET A 233 -24.63 -1.96 7.42
N LYS A 234 -25.72 -1.30 7.84
CA LYS A 234 -26.17 -1.33 9.24
C LYS A 234 -26.50 -2.75 9.68
N ASN A 235 -27.24 -3.49 8.85
CA ASN A 235 -27.58 -4.88 9.12
C ASN A 235 -26.34 -5.78 9.17
N ARG A 236 -25.39 -5.59 8.24
CA ARG A 236 -24.11 -6.31 8.28
C ARG A 236 -23.33 -6.02 9.56
N LEU A 237 -23.18 -4.75 9.95
CA LEU A 237 -22.49 -4.39 11.20
C LEU A 237 -23.17 -5.00 12.43
N LYS A 238 -24.51 -4.96 12.49
CA LYS A 238 -25.28 -5.58 13.57
C LYS A 238 -25.04 -7.09 13.65
N ALA A 239 -25.08 -7.79 12.51
CA ALA A 239 -24.83 -9.23 12.44
C ALA A 239 -23.41 -9.59 12.88
N LEU A 240 -22.40 -8.86 12.41
CA LEU A 240 -21.01 -9.10 12.78
C LEU A 240 -20.76 -8.84 14.28
N ARG A 241 -21.33 -7.77 14.85
CA ARG A 241 -21.25 -7.51 16.30
C ARG A 241 -21.90 -8.61 17.12
N LYS A 242 -23.04 -9.14 16.67
CA LYS A 242 -23.70 -10.28 17.32
C LYS A 242 -22.80 -11.53 17.28
N LYS A 243 -22.17 -11.81 16.14
CA LYS A 243 -21.22 -12.92 16.00
C LYS A 243 -19.97 -12.71 16.87
N ALA A 244 -19.44 -11.49 16.95
CA ALA A 244 -18.32 -11.17 17.84
C ALA A 244 -18.64 -11.46 19.31
N ALA A 245 -19.88 -11.21 19.74
CA ALA A 245 -20.33 -11.51 21.10
C ALA A 245 -20.40 -13.02 21.40
N GLN A 246 -20.44 -13.88 20.38
CA GLN A 246 -20.40 -15.34 20.54
C GLN A 246 -18.97 -15.88 20.70
N TYR A 247 -17.95 -15.07 20.37
CA TYR A 247 -16.54 -15.41 20.52
C TYR A 247 -15.88 -14.78 21.76
N LYS A 248 -16.65 -14.06 22.58
CA LYS A 248 -16.23 -13.54 23.89
C LYS A 248 -16.62 -14.53 24.98
#